data_AF-A0A2M8C1B4-F1
#
_entry.id   AF-A0A2M8C1B4-F1
#
_cell.length_a   1.000
_cell.length_b   1.000
_cell.length_c   1.000
_cell.angle_alpha   90.00
_cell.angle_beta   90.00
_cell.angle_gamma   90.00
#
_symmetry.space_group_name_H-M   'P 1'
#
loop_
_entity.id
_entity.type
_entity.pdbx_description
1 polymer ?
#
loop_
_entity_poly.entity_id
_entity_poly.type
_entity_poly.pdbx_seq_one_letter_code
_entity_poly.pdbx_strand_id
1 'polypeptide(L)' 'ELPGVSEDEIKIEAAGDILNLTASDTDKKYAKEILLPSKVKPSSLKTTYQNGILEINLEKER' A
#
# COMPACT_ATOMS: atom_id res chain seq x y z
N GLU A 1 7.02 -3.54 -6.45
CA GLU A 1 8.08 -4.33 -5.77
C GLU A 1 8.86 -3.38 -4.87
N LEU A 2 9.28 -3.87 -3.70
CA LEU A 2 10.02 -3.12 -2.69
C LEU A 2 11.20 -3.97 -2.17
N PRO A 3 12.23 -4.24 -3.00
CA PRO A 3 13.33 -5.10 -2.60
C PRO A 3 14.12 -4.48 -1.45
N GLY A 4 14.37 -5.27 -0.40
CA GLY A 4 15.17 -4.85 0.77
C GLY A 4 14.39 -4.06 1.83
N VAL A 5 13.11 -3.76 1.61
CA VAL A 5 12.23 -3.13 2.60
C VAL A 5 11.59 -4.21 3.48
N SER A 6 11.54 -4.01 4.79
CA SER A 6 10.84 -4.90 5.71
C SER A 6 9.34 -4.56 5.79
N GLU A 7 8.47 -5.53 6.06
CA GLU A 7 7.01 -5.32 6.06
C GLU A 7 6.57 -4.23 7.06
N ASP A 8 7.23 -4.16 8.22
CA ASP A 8 7.00 -3.18 9.27
C ASP A 8 7.37 -1.74 8.88
N GLU A 9 8.20 -1.58 7.84
CA GLU A 9 8.57 -0.28 7.30
C GLU A 9 7.65 0.18 6.15
N ILE A 10 6.65 -0.63 5.78
CA ILE A 10 5.64 -0.31 4.78
C ILE A 10 4.39 0.23 5.47
N LYS A 11 3.99 1.44 5.09
CA LYS A 11 2.71 2.04 5.49
C LYS A 11 1.83 2.24 4.27
N ILE A 12 0.58 1.80 4.41
CA ILE A 12 -0.43 1.86 3.37
C ILE A 12 -1.68 2.48 3.96
N GLU A 13 -2.19 3.50 3.28
CA GLU A 13 -3.41 4.20 3.66
C GLU A 13 -4.30 4.35 2.44
N ALA A 14 -5.59 4.05 2.59
CA ALA A 14 -6.59 4.24 1.55
C ALA A 14 -7.61 5.29 2.01
N ALA A 15 -7.87 6.29 1.18
CA ALA A 15 -8.84 7.34 1.45
C ALA A 15 -9.59 7.69 0.16
N GLY A 16 -10.91 7.46 0.15
CA GLY A 16 -11.72 7.62 -1.05
C GLY A 16 -11.24 6.70 -2.17
N ASP A 17 -10.79 7.28 -3.28
CA ASP A 17 -10.22 6.61 -4.45
C ASP A 17 -8.70 6.76 -4.54
N ILE A 18 -8.02 7.13 -3.45
CA ILE A 18 -6.55 7.27 -3.42
C ILE A 18 -5.95 6.23 -2.47
N LEU A 19 -4.89 5.58 -2.94
CA LEU A 19 -4.02 4.70 -2.15
C LEU A 19 -2.64 5.35 -2.01
N ASN A 20 -2.27 5.63 -0.76
CA ASN A 20 -0.96 6.12 -0.39
C ASN A 20 -0.10 4.95 0.10
N LEU A 21 1.09 4.82 -0.50
CA LEU A 21 2.10 3.86 -0.08
C LEU A 21 3.36 4.64 0.28
N THR A 22 3.83 4.47 1.50
CA THR A 22 5.14 4.93 1.92
C THR A 22 5.94 3.75 2.44
N ALA A 23 7.19 3.65 2.04
CA ALA A 23 8.11 2.65 2.52
C ALA A 23 9.46 3.31 2.76
N SER A 24 10.17 2.88 3.80
CA SER A 24 11.55 3.28 4.03
C SER A 24 12.41 2.05 4.16
N ASP A 25 13.59 2.07 3.57
CA ASP A 25 14.71 1.22 3.99
C ASP A 25 15.79 2.13 4.62
N THR A 26 16.92 1.55 5.01
CA THR A 26 18.04 2.26 5.65
C THR A 26 18.62 3.40 4.79
N ASP A 27 18.47 3.34 3.47
CA ASP A 27 19.11 4.23 2.51
C ASP A 27 18.11 5.08 1.67
N LYS A 28 16.85 4.64 1.56
CA LYS A 28 15.85 5.16 0.62
C LYS A 28 14.46 5.27 1.23
N LYS A 29 13.75 6.32 0.82
CA LYS A 29 12.33 6.50 1.09
C LYS A 29 11.56 6.45 -0.21
N TYR A 30 10.55 5.60 -0.25
CA TYR A 30 9.60 5.47 -1.34
C TYR A 30 8.28 6.09 -0.90
N ALA A 31 7.71 6.93 -1.76
CA ALA A 31 6.36 7.45 -1.59
C ALA A 31 5.66 7.33 -2.94
N LYS A 32 4.46 6.76 -2.93
CA LYS A 32 3.65 6.59 -4.12
C LYS A 32 2.19 6.85 -3.80
N GLU A 33 1.58 7.73 -4.58
CA GLU A 33 0.15 7.95 -4.60
C GLU A 33 -0.42 7.25 -5.83
N ILE A 34 -1.49 6.48 -5.65
CA ILE A 34 -2.13 5.71 -6.71
C ILE A 34 -3.61 6.07 -6.72
N LEU A 35 -4.06 6.61 -7.85
CA LEU A 35 -5.48 6.77 -8.11
C LEU A 35 -6.10 5.40 -8.42
N LEU A 36 -7.07 5.01 -7.62
CA LEU A 36 -7.85 3.80 -7.77
C LEU A 36 -8.99 4.04 -8.77
N PRO A 37 -9.47 2.98 -9.45
CA PRO A 37 -10.55 3.10 -10.43
C PRO A 37 -11.91 3.47 -9.80
N SER A 38 -12.03 3.41 -8.47
CA SER A 38 -13.24 3.74 -7.72
C SER A 38 -12.90 3.96 -6.25
N LYS A 39 -13.82 4.58 -5.51
CA LYS A 39 -13.73 4.66 -4.05
C LYS A 39 -13.71 3.28 -3.41
N VAL A 40 -13.03 3.15 -2.29
CA VAL A 40 -12.86 1.90 -1.52
C VAL A 40 -13.25 2.07 -0.07
N LYS A 41 -13.57 0.97 0.60
CA LYS A 41 -13.78 0.95 2.05
C LYS A 41 -12.42 0.81 2.76
N PRO A 42 -11.93 1.83 3.49
CA PRO A 42 -10.60 1.75 4.12
C PRO A 42 -10.48 0.60 5.12
N SER A 43 -11.56 0.26 5.82
CA SER A 43 -11.60 -0.85 6.79
C SER A 43 -11.47 -2.24 6.16
N SER A 44 -11.57 -2.37 4.84
CA SER A 44 -11.40 -3.63 4.11
C SER A 44 -9.96 -3.91 3.68
N LEU A 45 -9.03 -2.99 3.94
CA LEU A 45 -7.63 -3.09 3.55
C LEU A 45 -6.99 -4.36 4.12
N LYS A 46 -6.51 -5.22 3.23
CA LYS A 46 -5.70 -6.40 3.54
C LYS A 46 -4.44 -6.37 2.73
N THR A 47 -3.33 -6.74 3.35
CA THR A 47 -2.00 -6.70 2.74
C THR A 47 -1.31 -8.05 2.96
N THR A 48 -0.51 -8.46 1.98
CA THR A 48 0.43 -9.56 2.13
C THR A 48 1.76 -9.14 1.55
N TYR A 49 2.84 -9.49 2.23
CA TYR A 49 4.20 -9.21 1.78
C TYR A 49 5.01 -10.49 1.72
N GLN A 50 5.46 -10.87 0.52
CA GLN A 50 6.24 -12.08 0.31
C GLN A 50 7.34 -11.82 -0.72
N ASN A 51 8.59 -12.12 -0.36
CA ASN A 51 9.75 -12.03 -1.25
C ASN A 51 9.88 -10.67 -1.97
N GLY A 52 9.61 -9.55 -1.30
CA GLY A 52 9.71 -8.21 -1.89
C GLY A 52 8.48 -7.76 -2.69
N ILE A 53 7.45 -8.60 -2.77
CA ILE A 53 6.18 -8.31 -3.45
C ILE A 53 5.13 -8.00 -2.40
N LEU A 54 4.55 -6.80 -2.51
CA LEU A 54 3.42 -6.34 -1.71
C LEU A 54 2.14 -6.48 -2.54
N GLU A 55 1.20 -7.29 -2.05
CA GLU A 55 -0.14 -7.38 -2.59
C GLU A 55 -1.13 -6.66 -1.67
N ILE A 56 -2.07 -5.94 -2.26
CA ILE A 56 -3.07 -5.13 -1.56
C ILE A 56 -4.45 -5.50 -2.08
N ASN A 57 -5.33 -5.89 -1.17
CA ASN A 57 -6.72 -6.23 -1.46
C ASN A 57 -7.65 -5.23 -0.76
N LEU A 58 -8.57 -4.64 -1.51
CA LEU A 58 -9.51 -3.62 -1.06
C LEU A 58 -10.89 -3.86 -1.68
N GLU A 59 -11.94 -3.70 -0.88
CA GLU A 59 -13.32 -3.69 -1.38
C GLU A 59 -13.70 -2.30 -1.88
N LYS A 60 -14.40 -2.26 -3.03
CA LYS A 60 -15.02 -1.03 -3.52
C LYS A 60 -16.10 -0.54 -2.54
N GLU A 61 -16.17 0.77 -2.39
CA GLU A 61 -17.32 1.43 -1.80
C GLU A 61 -18.47 1.34 -2.80
N ARG A 62 -19.63 0.81 -2.37
CA ARG A 62 -20.80 0.61 -3.24
C ARG A 62 -21.64 1.87 -3.30
#